data_AF-A0A2G8IVG6-F1
#
_entry.id   AF-A0A2G8IVG6-F1
#
_cell.length_a   1.000
_cell.length_b   1.000
_cell.length_c   1.000
_cell.angle_alpha   90.00
_cell.angle_beta   90.00
_cell.angle_gamma   90.00
#
_symmetry.space_group_name_H-M   'P 1'
#
loop_
_entity.id
_entity.type
_entity.pdbx_description
1 polymer ?
#
loop_
_entity_poly.entity_id
_entity_poly.type
_entity_poly.pdbx_seq_one_letter_code
_entity_poly.pdbx_strand_id
1 'polypeptide(L)' 'MTQKLKQYFLGYFLYFPCSFLIIYMIWMNIVKSVQLAEVMSNCTSIIGIYYIIASVWFVYLMQKQTKHRA' A
#
# COMPACT_ATOMS: atom_id res chain seq x y z
N MET A 1 6.28 10.34 20.47
CA MET A 1 7.09 9.64 19.44
C MET A 1 6.25 8.63 18.64
N THR A 2 5.33 7.90 19.27
CA THR A 2 4.44 6.89 18.66
C THR A 2 3.45 7.44 17.63
N GLN A 3 2.94 8.66 17.81
CA GLN A 3 1.97 9.26 16.88
C GLN A 3 2.56 9.53 15.49
N LYS A 4 3.78 10.07 15.39
CA LYS A 4 4.41 10.36 14.08
C LYS A 4 4.61 9.10 13.26
N LEU A 5 5.14 8.02 13.85
CA LEU A 5 5.34 6.74 13.16
C LEU A 5 4.00 6.13 12.72
N LYS A 6 2.97 6.21 13.56
CA LYS A 6 1.61 5.76 13.24
C LYS A 6 0.97 6.60 12.11
N GLN A 7 1.27 7.89 12.05
CA GLN A 7 0.82 8.81 11.01
C GLN A 7 1.56 8.56 9.69
N TYR A 8 2.86 8.24 9.73
CA TYR A 8 3.60 7.76 8.57
C TYR A 8 3.06 6.41 8.07
N PHE A 9 2.77 5.46 8.97
CA PHE A 9 2.13 4.20 8.59
C PHE A 9 0.82 4.43 7.87
N LEU A 10 -0.08 5.22 8.49
CA LEU A 10 -1.36 5.55 7.89
C LEU A 10 -1.18 6.25 6.54
N GLY A 11 -0.21 7.17 6.45
CA GLY A 11 0.15 7.86 5.22
C GLY A 11 0.56 6.89 4.11
N TYR A 12 1.55 6.03 4.34
CA TYR A 12 1.98 5.04 3.35
C TYR A 12 0.87 4.04 3.02
N PHE A 13 0.15 3.57 4.05
CA PHE A 13 -0.94 2.60 3.94
C PHE A 13 -2.12 3.12 3.10
N LEU A 14 -2.40 4.44 3.12
CA LEU A 14 -3.47 5.04 2.31
C LEU A 14 -2.95 5.61 0.98
N TYR A 15 -1.78 6.25 0.99
CA TYR A 15 -1.29 7.02 -0.16
C TYR A 15 -1.02 6.13 -1.36
N PHE A 16 -0.33 4.99 -1.17
CA PHE A 16 -0.05 4.07 -2.26
C PHE A 16 -1.32 3.49 -2.90
N PRO A 17 -2.26 2.87 -2.16
CA PRO A 17 -3.46 2.33 -2.77
C PRO A 17 -4.35 3.41 -3.40
N CYS A 18 -4.46 4.59 -2.81
CA CYS A 18 -5.22 5.69 -3.41
C CYS A 18 -4.59 6.19 -4.71
N SER A 19 -3.27 6.45 -4.72
CA SER A 19 -2.57 6.89 -5.94
C SER A 19 -2.58 5.80 -7.02
N PHE A 20 -2.40 4.54 -6.64
CA PHE A 20 -2.48 3.40 -7.53
C PHE A 20 -3.87 3.28 -8.16
N LEU A 21 -4.95 3.36 -7.39
CA LEU A 21 -6.31 3.33 -7.90
C LEU A 21 -6.57 4.47 -8.90
N ILE A 22 -6.11 5.69 -8.61
CA ILE A 22 -6.30 6.84 -9.52
C ILE A 22 -5.60 6.61 -10.86
N ILE A 23 -4.31 6.25 -10.83
CA ILE A 23 -3.51 5.97 -12.04
C ILE A 23 -4.14 4.82 -12.82
N TYR A 24 -4.61 3.81 -12.11
CA TYR A 24 -5.18 2.61 -12.70
C TYR A 24 -6.54 2.87 -13.36
N MET A 25 -7.41 3.68 -12.75
CA MET A 25 -8.66 4.11 -13.38
C MET A 25 -8.40 4.94 -14.64
N ILE A 26 -7.38 5.80 -14.64
CA ILE A 26 -6.95 6.54 -15.83
C ILE A 26 -6.51 5.57 -16.93
N TRP A 27 -5.68 4.58 -16.58
CA TRP A 27 -5.20 3.57 -17.53
C TRP A 27 -6.35 2.74 -18.10
N MET A 28 -7.28 2.27 -17.25
CA MET A 28 -8.44 1.51 -17.67
C MET A 28 -9.34 2.30 -18.63
N ASN A 29 -9.52 3.59 -18.39
CA ASN A 29 -10.33 4.45 -19.27
C ASN A 29 -9.68 4.62 -20.67
N ILE A 30 -8.36 4.57 -20.74
CA ILE A 30 -7.60 4.63 -22.01
C ILE A 30 -7.65 3.27 -22.73
N VAL A 31 -7.52 2.16 -21.99
CA VAL A 31 -7.47 0.80 -22.55
C VAL A 31 -8.84 0.14 -22.44
N LYS A 32 -9.76 0.50 -23.35
CA LYS A 32 -11.15 -0.01 -23.40
C LYS A 32 -11.30 -1.54 -23.63
N SER A 33 -10.21 -2.27 -23.88
CA SER A 33 -10.24 -3.68 -24.29
C SER A 33 -10.08 -4.70 -23.16
N VAL A 34 -9.84 -4.27 -21.91
CA VAL A 34 -9.56 -5.21 -20.81
C VAL A 34 -10.84 -5.51 -20.01
N GLN A 35 -11.07 -6.78 -19.70
CA GLN A 35 -12.20 -7.19 -18.86
C GLN A 35 -12.09 -6.59 -17.45
N LEU A 36 -13.17 -5.94 -17.02
CA LEU A 36 -13.33 -5.37 -15.67
C LEU A 36 -12.95 -6.34 -14.54
N ALA A 37 -13.28 -7.62 -14.67
CA ALA A 37 -12.97 -8.63 -13.65
C ALA A 37 -11.47 -8.92 -13.52
N GLU A 38 -10.77 -9.04 -14.65
CA GLU A 38 -9.31 -9.21 -14.69
C GLU A 38 -8.60 -7.99 -14.10
N VAL A 39 -9.12 -6.82 -14.44
CA VAL A 39 -8.67 -5.51 -13.95
C VAL A 39 -8.77 -5.43 -12.42
N MET A 40 -9.94 -5.76 -11.87
CA MET A 40 -10.16 -5.77 -10.42
C MET A 40 -9.25 -6.79 -9.70
N SER A 41 -9.11 -8.00 -10.25
CA SER A 41 -8.26 -9.05 -9.69
C SER A 41 -6.79 -8.60 -9.62
N ASN A 42 -6.27 -8.02 -10.70
CA ASN A 42 -4.91 -7.50 -10.76
C ASN A 42 -4.70 -6.36 -9.75
N CYS A 43 -5.67 -5.44 -9.65
CA CYS A 43 -5.66 -4.37 -8.66
C CYS A 43 -5.59 -4.89 -7.23
N THR A 44 -6.50 -5.79 -6.86
CA THR A 44 -6.58 -6.37 -5.51
C THR A 44 -5.30 -7.14 -5.19
N SER A 45 -4.74 -7.85 -6.16
CA SER A 45 -3.49 -8.60 -6.00
C SER A 45 -2.29 -7.67 -5.72
N ILE A 46 -2.14 -6.60 -6.49
CA ILE A 46 -1.04 -5.62 -6.31
C ILE A 46 -1.16 -4.91 -4.95
N ILE A 47 -2.37 -4.48 -4.59
CA ILE A 47 -2.63 -3.84 -3.29
C ILE A 47 -2.36 -4.83 -2.14
N GLY A 48 -2.77 -6.08 -2.29
CA GLY A 48 -2.53 -7.14 -1.30
C GLY A 48 -1.05 -7.40 -1.06
N ILE A 49 -0.26 -7.56 -2.14
CA ILE A 49 1.19 -7.75 -2.06
C ILE A 49 1.86 -6.53 -1.39
N TYR A 50 1.46 -5.32 -1.78
CA TYR A 50 1.97 -4.09 -1.16
C TYR A 50 1.73 -4.08 0.36
N TYR A 51 0.52 -4.45 0.80
CA TYR A 51 0.21 -4.48 2.23
C TYR A 51 1.04 -5.50 3.00
N ILE A 52 1.28 -6.69 2.43
CA ILE A 52 2.15 -7.70 3.06
C ILE A 52 3.56 -7.13 3.27
N ILE A 53 4.14 -6.52 2.23
CA ILE A 53 5.49 -5.94 2.30
C ILE A 53 5.53 -4.80 3.32
N ALA A 54 4.56 -3.88 3.27
CA ALA A 54 4.47 -2.74 4.18
C ALA A 54 4.34 -3.20 5.64
N SER A 55 3.52 -4.22 5.91
CA SER A 55 3.37 -4.81 7.24
C SER A 55 4.66 -5.41 7.77
N VAL A 56 5.37 -6.22 6.96
CA VAL A 56 6.65 -6.83 7.36
C VAL A 56 7.70 -5.76 7.66
N TRP A 57 7.84 -4.77 6.78
CA TRP A 57 8.76 -3.65 6.96
C TRP A 57 8.47 -2.86 8.24
N PHE A 58 7.19 -2.64 8.54
CA PHE A 58 6.79 -1.87 9.70
C PHE A 58 7.04 -2.62 11.01
N VAL A 59 6.81 -3.93 11.04
CA VAL A 59 7.16 -4.79 12.19
C VAL A 59 8.66 -4.70 12.47
N TYR A 60 9.50 -4.80 11.43
CA TYR A 60 10.95 -4.66 11.56
C TYR A 60 11.36 -3.29 12.12
N LEU A 61 10.77 -2.20 11.59
CA LEU A 61 11.02 -0.85 12.10
C LEU A 61 10.65 -0.70 13.57
N MET A 62 9.51 -1.24 14.00
CA MET A 62 9.09 -1.18 15.40
C MET A 62 10.05 -1.96 16.31
N GLN A 63 10.47 -3.16 15.93
CA GLN A 63 11.43 -3.95 16.70
C GLN A 63 12.79 -3.23 16.84
N LYS A 64 13.30 -2.64 15.76
CA LYS A 64 14.56 -1.86 15.78
C LYS A 64 14.48 -0.67 16.73
N GLN A 65 13.35 0.04 16.76
CA GLN A 65 13.13 1.19 17.64
C GLN A 65 13.02 0.79 19.11
N THR A 66 12.42 -0.35 19.43
CA THR A 66 12.36 -0.88 20.80
C THR A 66 13.74 -1.27 21.31
N LYS A 67 14.56 -1.93 20.48
CA LYS A 67 15.93 -2.35 20.86
C LYS A 67 16.88 -1.17 21.13
N HIS A 68 16.69 -0.03 20.47
CA HIS A 68 17.51 1.17 20.71
C HIS A 68 17.10 1.99 21.95
N ARG A 69 15.96 1.67 22.56
CA ARG A 69 15.41 2.36 23.75
C ARG A 69 15.59 1.57 25.05
N ALA A 70 15.98 0.31 24.97
CA ALA A 70 16.32 -0.55 26.10
C ALA A 70 17.83 -0.51 26.35
#